data_AF-A0A5K1HGN3-F1
#
_entry.id   AF-A0A5K1HGN3-F1
#
_cell.length_a   1.000
_cell.length_b   1.000
_cell.length_c   1.000
_cell.angle_alpha   90.00
_cell.angle_beta   90.00
_cell.angle_gamma   90.00
#
_symmetry.space_group_name_H-M   'P 1'
#
loop_
_entity.id
_entity.type
_entity.pdbx_description
1 polymer ?
#
loop_
_entity_poly.entity_id
_entity_poly.type
_entity_poly.pdbx_seq_one_letter_code
_entity_poly.pdbx_strand_id
1 'polypeptide(L)' 'DTLLQPWKVKDKVAGFYKIVGNLELRTVNDAGHLVPMDQGENSLEMVKSFVKRSL' A
#
# COMPACT_ATOMS: atom_id res chain seq x y z
N ASP A 1 15.34 -0.58 -11.61
CA ASP A 1 14.67 -1.71 -10.94
C ASP A 1 13.19 -1.74 -11.34
N THR A 2 12.76 -2.78 -12.06
CA THR A 2 11.43 -2.89 -12.67
C THR A 2 10.42 -3.66 -11.83
N LEU A 3 10.87 -4.33 -10.76
CA LEU A 3 10.04 -5.24 -9.97
C LEU A 3 9.31 -4.54 -8.83
N LEU A 4 8.01 -4.83 -8.73
CA LEU A 4 7.15 -4.45 -7.60
C LEU A 4 7.60 -5.20 -6.33
N GLN A 5 7.71 -4.49 -5.20
CA GLN A 5 8.10 -5.05 -3.91
C GLN A 5 6.87 -5.34 -3.05
N PRO A 6 6.79 -6.50 -2.36
CA PRO A 6 5.64 -6.77 -1.50
C PRO A 6 5.66 -5.89 -0.25
N TRP A 7 4.49 -5.47 0.22
CA TRP A 7 4.32 -4.87 1.55
C TRP A 7 3.36 -5.71 2.39
N LYS A 8 3.55 -5.64 3.70
CA LYS A 8 2.85 -6.52 4.65
C LYS A 8 2.15 -5.74 5.74
N VAL A 9 1.02 -6.29 6.19
CA VAL A 9 0.30 -5.90 7.40
C VAL A 9 0.09 -7.17 8.23
N LYS A 10 0.52 -7.16 9.50
CA LYS A 10 0.47 -8.34 10.39
C LYS A 10 0.97 -9.62 9.70
N ASP A 11 2.15 -9.54 9.10
CA ASP A 11 2.84 -10.62 8.38
C ASP A 11 2.16 -11.15 7.10
N LYS A 12 0.99 -10.64 6.72
CA LYS A 12 0.30 -10.98 5.46
C LYS A 12 0.65 -9.98 4.37
N VAL A 13 0.85 -10.47 3.14
CA VAL A 13 1.08 -9.60 1.97
C VAL A 13 -0.20 -8.85 1.64
N ALA A 14 -0.19 -7.53 1.88
CA ALA A 14 -1.32 -6.64 1.64
C ALA A 14 -1.34 -6.09 0.20
N GLY A 15 -0.22 -6.22 -0.52
CA GLY A 15 -0.09 -5.86 -1.92
C GLY A 15 1.36 -5.62 -2.30
N PHE A 16 1.57 -4.78 -3.31
CA PHE A 16 2.91 -4.45 -3.79
C PHE A 16 3.10 -2.95 -3.97
N TYR A 17 4.34 -2.48 -3.95
CA TYR A 17 4.67 -1.09 -4.17
C TYR A 17 5.91 -0.93 -5.05
N LYS A 18 6.03 0.26 -5.66
CA LYS A 18 7.21 0.72 -6.37
C LYS A 18 7.40 2.19 -6.09
N ILE A 19 8.64 2.58 -5.83
CA ILE A 19 9.04 3.97 -5.57
C ILE A 19 9.90 4.45 -6.74
N VAL A 20 9.60 5.64 -7.25
CA VAL A 20 10.41 6.36 -8.24
C VAL A 20 10.53 7.81 -7.75
N GLY A 21 11.69 8.18 -7.21
CA GLY A 21 11.88 9.49 -6.59
C GLY A 21 10.94 9.71 -5.41
N ASN A 22 10.17 10.80 -5.43
CA ASN A 22 9.16 11.11 -4.41
C ASN A 22 7.81 10.41 -4.64
N LEU A 23 7.58 9.80 -5.80
CA LEU A 23 6.34 9.10 -6.13
C LEU A 23 6.39 7.63 -5.70
N GLU A 24 5.30 7.16 -5.10
CA GLU A 24 5.09 5.76 -4.79
C GLU A 24 3.77 5.28 -5.41
N LEU A 25 3.83 4.20 -6.18
CA LEU A 25 2.67 3.44 -6.62
C LEU A 25 2.51 2.24 -5.68
N ARG A 26 1.30 2.03 -5.17
CA ARG A 26 0.98 0.90 -4.28
C ARG A 26 -0.32 0.24 -4.71
N THR A 27 -0.32 -1.08 -4.76
CA THR A 27 -1.52 -1.91 -4.94
C THR A 27 -1.99 -2.44 -3.58
N VAL A 28 -3.28 -2.71 -3.48
CA VAL A 28 -3.90 -3.41 -2.35
C VAL A 28 -4.57 -4.65 -2.91
N ASN A 29 -4.16 -5.82 -2.45
CA ASN A 29 -4.74 -7.09 -2.88
C ASN A 29 -6.19 -7.20 -2.40
N ASP A 30 -7.02 -7.90 -3.16
CA ASP A 30 -8.42 -8.20 -2.81
C ASP A 30 -9.28 -6.95 -2.54
N ALA A 31 -8.96 -5.83 -3.20
CA ALA A 31 -9.70 -4.57 -3.14
C ALA A 31 -10.21 -4.17 -4.53
N GLY A 32 -11.45 -3.66 -4.59
CA GLY A 32 -12.04 -3.03 -5.76
C GLY A 32 -11.79 -1.52 -5.81
N HIS A 33 -12.72 -0.79 -6.42
CA HIS A 33 -12.62 0.67 -6.57
C HIS A 33 -12.63 1.41 -5.23
N LEU A 34 -13.43 0.94 -4.26
CA LEU A 34 -13.53 1.54 -2.94
C LEU A 34 -12.68 0.75 -1.94
N VAL A 35 -11.36 0.88 -2.06
CA VAL A 35 -10.36 0.16 -1.24
C VAL A 35 -10.67 0.14 0.26
N PRO A 36 -11.10 1.24 0.93
CA PRO A 36 -11.41 1.20 2.36
C PRO A 36 -12.63 0.32 2.71
N MET A 37 -13.56 0.11 1.77
CA MET A 37 -14.75 -0.73 1.98
C MET A 37 -14.41 -2.22 1.92
N ASP A 38 -13.47 -2.61 1.06
CA ASP A 38 -13.08 -4.00 0.87
C ASP A 38 -11.93 -4.42 1.81
N GLN A 39 -10.99 -3.49 2.07
CA GLN A 39 -9.72 -3.74 2.75
C GLN A 39 -9.41 -2.68 3.80
N GLY A 40 -10.35 -2.42 4.73
CA GLY A 40 -10.26 -1.33 5.71
C GLY A 40 -8.96 -1.29 6.52
N GLU A 41 -8.49 -2.45 7.01
CA GLU A 41 -7.23 -2.54 7.77
C GLU A 41 -6.00 -2.14 6.91
N ASN A 42 -5.89 -2.72 5.72
CA ASN A 42 -4.78 -2.46 4.81
C ASN A 42 -4.82 -1.01 4.29
N SER A 43 -6.01 -0.48 4.07
CA SER A 43 -6.23 0.91 3.66
C SER A 43 -5.76 1.89 4.74
N LEU A 44 -6.09 1.64 6.02
CA LEU A 44 -5.65 2.49 7.12
C LEU A 44 -4.11 2.48 7.26
N GLU A 45 -3.48 1.30 7.19
CA GLU A 45 -2.01 1.22 7.26
C GLU A 45 -1.34 1.89 6.05
N MET A 46 -1.91 1.79 4.86
CA MET A 46 -1.45 2.53 3.68
C MET A 46 -1.49 4.04 3.93
N VAL A 47 -2.61 4.58 4.40
CA VAL A 47 -2.75 6.02 4.69
C VAL A 47 -1.79 6.48 5.78
N LYS A 48 -1.64 5.72 6.88
CA LYS A 48 -0.66 6.02 7.95
C LYS A 48 0.77 6.06 7.41
N SER A 49 1.14 5.13 6.53
CA SER A 49 2.47 5.10 5.92
C SER A 49 2.72 6.32 5.01
N PHE A 50 1.72 6.75 4.24
CA PHE A 50 1.80 7.93 3.39
C PHE A 50 2.02 9.20 4.22
N VAL A 51 1.21 9.42 5.25
CA VAL A 51 1.31 10.60 6.13
C VAL A 51 2.67 10.63 6.85
N LYS A 52 3.12 9.49 7.39
CA LYS A 52 4.40 9.40 8.10
C LYS A 52 5.60 9.72 7.18
N ARG A 53 5.54 9.38 5.90
CA ARG A 53 6.61 9.66 4.92
C ARG A 53 6.60 11.10 4.41
N SER A 54 5.46 11.79 4.54
CA SER A 54 5.32 13.20 4.13
C SER A 54 5.85 14.19 5.17
N LEU A 55 6.14 13.73 6.40
CA LEU A 55 6.73 14.50 7.48
C LEU A 55 8.25 14.26 7.53
#